data_AF-A0A091TVE4-F1
#
_entry.id   AF-A0A091TVE4-F1
#
_cell.length_a   1.000
_cell.length_b   1.000
_cell.length_c   1.000
_cell.angle_alpha   90.00
_cell.angle_beta   90.00
_cell.angle_gamma   90.00
#
_symmetry.space_group_name_H-M   'P 1'
#
loop_
_entity.id
_entity.type
_entity.pdbx_description
1 polymer ?
#
loop_
_entity_poly.entity_id
_entity_poly.type
_entity_poly.pdbx_seq_one_letter_code
_entity_poly.pdbx_strand_id
1 'polypeptide(L)'
;PLVSNSPFLSIWNAPTELCTERTGVQLDMKFFSLIGSTLKTSIGQNITLFYPDRLGYYPYKNEVTGEAFNGGLPQLSLLENHLKKAKEDIQFYIPSDEQFGLAVIDWENWRPVWIRNWGSKDIYRQESIELVQQRDLSLSEAEARTVAKMEFEAAAKSIMLESLKLGIEMKPNRLWGYYLYPDCYNYDYKQNPHNYTGTCLDIEIERNNELNWLWEKSTALYPSVYLETALRSSRNAQLFVRNRVQEAIRISYVSNSTHPLPVFVYTRPVFTDVYEEYLSQDDLVNTIGESAALGASGIVIWGDMNLTQNKNTCRTLDNYLRRTLTPYLINVTMAARICSQVLCQDFGACARKKWNSSDYLHLNPDNIVIQMTKDGKYSLRGQPAFQDLQTFMEKFDCRCYAG
;
A
#
# COMPACT_ATOMS: atom_id res chain seq x y z
N PRO A 1 -12.01 -7.33 -14.14
CA PRO A 1 -11.13 -6.30 -13.55
C PRO A 1 -11.94 -5.35 -12.66
N LEU A 2 -11.33 -4.75 -11.64
CA LEU A 2 -12.02 -3.78 -10.74
C LEU A 2 -12.49 -2.52 -11.48
N VAL A 3 -11.75 -2.11 -12.52
CA VAL A 3 -12.14 -1.07 -13.48
C VAL A 3 -12.03 -1.67 -14.88
N SER A 4 -13.04 -1.44 -15.72
CA SER A 4 -13.08 -1.97 -17.08
C SER A 4 -11.81 -1.59 -17.87
N ASN A 5 -11.23 -2.55 -18.59
CA ASN A 5 -10.04 -2.40 -19.43
C ASN A 5 -8.75 -1.94 -18.73
N SER A 6 -8.68 -2.01 -17.40
CA SER A 6 -7.50 -1.63 -16.62
C SER A 6 -7.05 -2.78 -15.71
N PRO A 7 -6.13 -3.65 -16.17
CA PRO A 7 -5.62 -4.74 -15.35
C PRO A 7 -4.66 -4.30 -14.25
N PHE A 8 -4.09 -3.10 -14.39
CA PHE A 8 -3.17 -2.50 -13.42
C PHE A 8 -3.49 -1.02 -13.23
N LEU A 9 -4.01 -0.66 -12.05
CA LEU A 9 -4.46 0.70 -11.74
C LEU A 9 -3.35 1.59 -11.20
N SER A 10 -3.33 2.84 -11.65
CA SER A 10 -2.47 3.89 -11.10
C SER A 10 -3.29 4.86 -10.27
N ILE A 11 -2.99 4.96 -8.98
CA ILE A 11 -3.76 5.75 -8.01
C ILE A 11 -2.85 6.77 -7.38
N TRP A 12 -3.30 8.02 -7.30
CA TRP A 12 -2.57 9.11 -6.68
C TRP A 12 -3.20 9.48 -5.34
N ASN A 13 -2.41 9.59 -4.28
CA ASN A 13 -2.88 9.94 -2.95
C ASN A 13 -1.90 10.91 -2.25
N ALA A 14 -1.90 12.16 -2.71
CA ALA A 14 -1.11 13.25 -2.15
C ALA A 14 -1.86 14.57 -2.36
N PRO A 15 -1.60 15.62 -1.56
CA PRO A 15 -2.41 16.84 -1.54
C PRO A 15 -2.03 17.79 -2.69
N THR A 16 -2.13 17.31 -3.94
CA THR A 16 -1.70 18.02 -5.16
C THR A 16 -2.61 19.20 -5.53
N GLU A 17 -3.83 19.24 -5.02
CA GLU A 17 -4.71 20.41 -5.12
C GLU A 17 -4.04 21.68 -4.57
N LEU A 18 -3.20 21.54 -3.54
CA LEU A 18 -2.48 22.67 -2.95
C LEU A 18 -1.52 23.35 -3.92
N CYS A 19 -0.99 22.62 -4.92
CA CYS A 19 -0.15 23.25 -5.94
C CYS A 19 -0.93 24.25 -6.78
N THR A 20 -2.18 23.94 -7.14
CA THR A 20 -3.03 24.86 -7.88
C THR A 20 -3.54 25.97 -6.95
N GLU A 21 -4.10 25.61 -5.80
CA GLU A 21 -4.74 26.55 -4.87
C GLU A 21 -3.77 27.58 -4.27
N ARG A 22 -2.56 27.17 -3.90
CA ARG A 22 -1.59 28.04 -3.20
C ARG A 22 -0.55 28.67 -4.13
N THR A 23 -0.22 28.02 -5.25
CA THR A 23 0.95 28.40 -6.06
C THR A 23 0.64 28.72 -7.52
N GLY A 24 -0.58 28.39 -7.97
CA GLY A 24 -1.01 28.53 -9.37
C GLY A 24 -0.35 27.54 -10.34
N VAL A 25 0.34 26.52 -9.83
CA VAL A 25 0.94 25.45 -10.65
C VAL A 25 -0.10 24.36 -10.86
N GLN A 26 -0.51 24.14 -12.10
CA GLN A 26 -1.43 23.07 -12.48
C GLN A 26 -0.64 21.79 -12.79
N LEU A 27 -1.06 20.69 -12.17
CA LEU A 27 -0.50 19.35 -12.39
C LEU A 27 -1.45 18.54 -13.28
N ASP A 28 -0.92 17.83 -14.27
CA ASP A 28 -1.74 16.92 -15.09
C ASP A 28 -1.96 15.59 -14.36
N MET A 29 -3.14 15.45 -13.74
CA MET A 29 -3.52 14.27 -12.97
C MET A 29 -4.43 13.31 -13.76
N LYS A 30 -4.73 13.59 -15.03
CA LYS A 30 -5.75 12.85 -15.80
C LYS A 30 -5.43 11.39 -16.06
N PHE A 31 -4.16 11.01 -15.93
CA PHE A 31 -3.73 9.62 -16.10
C PHE A 31 -4.18 8.72 -14.93
N PHE A 32 -4.27 9.26 -13.72
CA PHE A 32 -4.60 8.46 -12.54
C PHE A 32 -6.07 8.07 -12.53
N SER A 33 -6.33 6.78 -12.28
CA SER A 33 -7.70 6.25 -12.25
C SER A 33 -8.47 6.73 -11.03
N LEU A 34 -7.78 6.88 -9.90
CA LEU A 34 -8.30 7.47 -8.67
C LEU A 34 -7.32 8.53 -8.17
N ILE A 35 -7.86 9.65 -7.69
CA ILE A 35 -7.09 10.74 -7.10
C ILE A 35 -7.68 11.02 -5.72
N GLY A 36 -6.82 11.05 -4.71
CA GLY A 36 -7.15 11.46 -3.35
C GLY A 36 -6.09 12.40 -2.78
N SER A 37 -6.37 12.89 -1.58
CA SER A 37 -5.54 13.83 -0.84
C SER A 37 -5.43 13.39 0.61
N THR A 38 -4.26 13.62 1.20
CA THR A 38 -3.96 13.25 2.58
C THR A 38 -4.45 14.30 3.60
N LEU A 39 -5.01 15.43 3.14
CA LEU A 39 -5.54 16.47 4.03
C LEU A 39 -6.73 15.97 4.85
N LYS A 40 -6.80 16.38 6.11
CA LYS A 40 -7.90 16.04 7.02
C LYS A 40 -9.25 16.58 6.56
N THR A 41 -9.25 17.66 5.79
CA THR A 41 -10.46 18.31 5.26
C THR A 41 -10.98 17.67 3.98
N SER A 42 -10.22 16.76 3.38
CA SER A 42 -10.58 16.12 2.13
C SER A 42 -11.59 14.99 2.36
N ILE A 43 -12.81 15.19 1.86
CA ILE A 43 -13.95 14.26 2.03
C ILE A 43 -14.48 13.82 0.65
N GLY A 44 -15.22 12.70 0.60
CA GLY A 44 -15.90 12.25 -0.61
C GLY A 44 -14.95 11.79 -1.72
N GLN A 45 -13.74 11.34 -1.36
CA GLN A 45 -12.71 10.93 -2.31
C GLN A 45 -12.88 9.47 -2.74
N ASN A 46 -12.33 9.11 -3.91
CA ASN A 46 -12.36 7.73 -4.39
C ASN A 46 -11.30 6.85 -3.70
N ILE A 47 -10.25 7.45 -3.13
CA ILE A 47 -9.37 6.80 -2.16
C ILE A 47 -9.44 7.59 -0.86
N THR A 48 -9.83 6.95 0.23
CA THR A 48 -9.91 7.55 1.56
C THR A 48 -8.89 6.91 2.48
N LEU A 49 -8.05 7.73 3.10
CA LEU A 49 -7.03 7.30 4.05
C LEU A 49 -7.40 7.74 5.46
N PHE A 50 -7.57 6.77 6.35
CA PHE A 50 -7.93 6.98 7.75
C PHE A 50 -6.70 6.91 8.65
N TYR A 51 -6.11 8.07 8.91
CA TYR A 51 -5.03 8.23 9.90
C TYR A 51 -5.51 7.97 11.34
N PRO A 52 -4.61 7.84 12.33
CA PRO A 52 -4.95 7.54 13.73
C PRO A 52 -6.01 8.46 14.35
N ASP A 53 -6.10 9.71 13.90
CA ASP A 53 -7.04 10.72 14.39
C ASP A 53 -8.31 10.87 13.53
N ARG A 54 -8.57 9.91 12.63
CA ARG A 54 -9.65 9.99 11.62
C ARG A 54 -10.60 8.81 11.60
N LEU A 55 -10.42 7.78 12.43
CA LEU A 55 -11.33 6.63 12.49
C LEU A 55 -11.50 6.14 13.92
N GLY A 56 -12.59 6.57 14.54
CA GLY A 56 -12.93 6.14 15.90
C GLY A 56 -11.95 6.66 16.95
N TYR A 57 -12.04 6.08 18.14
CA TYR A 57 -11.10 6.33 19.22
C TYR A 57 -9.97 5.31 19.20
N TYR A 58 -9.14 5.34 18.15
CA TYR A 58 -7.99 4.44 18.06
C TYR A 58 -7.00 4.76 19.20
N PRO A 59 -6.68 3.79 20.08
CA PRO A 59 -5.76 4.02 21.20
C PRO A 59 -4.32 3.99 20.71
N TYR A 60 -3.53 5.02 20.99
CA TYR A 60 -2.11 5.01 20.65
C TYR A 60 -1.29 5.95 21.53
N LYS A 61 0.02 5.77 21.48
CA LYS A 61 0.98 6.66 22.09
C LYS A 61 1.88 7.32 21.07
N ASN A 62 2.29 8.54 21.37
CA ASN A 62 3.45 9.13 20.74
C ASN A 62 4.70 8.42 21.30
N GLU A 63 5.43 7.71 20.44
CA GLU A 63 6.57 6.87 20.82
C GLU A 63 7.78 7.69 21.33
N VAL A 64 7.81 9.00 21.08
CA VAL A 64 8.87 9.91 21.52
C VAL A 64 8.50 10.58 22.85
N THR A 65 7.27 11.11 22.95
CA THR A 65 6.84 11.87 24.13
C THR A 65 6.17 11.03 25.20
N GLY A 66 5.70 9.81 24.87
CA GLY A 66 4.91 8.95 25.75
C GLY A 66 3.44 9.38 25.92
N GLU A 67 3.04 10.50 25.30
CA GLU A 67 1.68 11.04 25.37
C GLU A 67 0.67 10.01 24.86
N ALA A 68 -0.36 9.75 25.66
CA ALA A 68 -1.39 8.75 25.39
C ALA A 68 -2.64 9.40 24.79
N PHE A 69 -3.14 8.80 23.71
CA PHE A 69 -4.37 9.16 23.03
C PHE A 69 -5.37 8.02 23.17
N ASN A 70 -6.61 8.33 23.54
CA ASN A 70 -7.69 7.35 23.74
C ASN A 70 -7.30 6.18 24.65
N GLY A 71 -6.53 6.46 25.72
CA GLY A 71 -6.05 5.44 26.67
C GLY A 71 -4.70 4.81 26.32
N GLY A 72 -4.16 5.05 25.12
CA GLY A 72 -2.78 4.69 24.75
C GLY A 72 -2.52 3.22 24.41
N LEU A 73 -3.25 2.29 25.03
CA LEU A 73 -3.13 0.84 24.82
C LEU A 73 -4.44 0.23 24.29
N PRO A 74 -4.39 -0.79 23.40
CA PRO A 74 -5.57 -1.47 22.90
C PRO A 74 -6.53 -1.97 24.00
N GLN A 75 -5.99 -2.62 25.03
CA GLN A 75 -6.77 -3.23 26.12
C GLN A 75 -7.42 -2.22 27.09
N LEU A 76 -7.11 -0.91 26.93
CA LEU A 76 -7.78 0.18 27.65
C LEU A 76 -8.89 0.83 26.83
N SER A 77 -9.10 0.41 25.57
CA SER A 77 -10.14 0.97 24.71
C SER A 77 -11.53 0.42 25.04
N LEU A 78 -12.51 1.32 25.07
CA LEU A 78 -13.92 0.97 25.10
C LEU A 78 -14.42 0.78 23.67
N LEU A 79 -14.50 -0.48 23.22
CA LEU A 79 -14.81 -0.84 21.84
C LEU A 79 -16.12 -0.21 21.33
N GLU A 80 -17.18 -0.18 22.14
CA GLU A 80 -18.47 0.42 21.75
C GLU A 80 -18.32 1.92 21.42
N ASN A 81 -17.60 2.67 22.26
CA ASN A 81 -17.34 4.08 22.02
C ASN A 81 -16.48 4.29 20.77
N HIS A 82 -15.47 3.44 20.59
CA HIS A 82 -14.63 3.46 19.39
C HIS A 82 -15.47 3.25 18.13
N LEU A 83 -16.32 2.23 18.09
CA LEU A 83 -17.16 1.91 16.92
C LEU A 83 -18.23 2.98 16.66
N LYS A 84 -18.83 3.55 17.71
CA LYS A 84 -19.77 4.67 17.55
C LYS A 84 -19.10 5.87 16.88
N LYS A 85 -17.91 6.24 17.35
CA LYS A 85 -17.13 7.34 16.74
C LYS A 85 -16.68 6.99 15.32
N ALA A 86 -16.24 5.75 15.08
CA ALA A 86 -15.83 5.28 13.77
C ALA A 86 -16.97 5.34 12.75
N LYS A 87 -18.20 5.01 13.15
CA LYS A 87 -19.40 5.17 12.31
C LYS A 87 -19.59 6.62 11.85
N GLU A 88 -19.44 7.58 12.76
CA GLU A 88 -19.53 9.00 12.43
C GLU A 88 -18.41 9.43 11.47
N ASP A 89 -17.17 8.97 11.70
CA ASP A 89 -16.03 9.28 10.83
C ASP A 89 -16.19 8.70 9.43
N ILE A 90 -16.59 7.43 9.31
CA ILE A 90 -16.84 6.78 8.02
C ILE A 90 -17.90 7.56 7.24
N GLN A 91 -18.97 7.99 7.89
CA GLN A 91 -20.02 8.78 7.25
C GLN A 91 -19.52 10.17 6.84
N PHE A 92 -18.62 10.78 7.61
CA PHE A 92 -18.03 12.09 7.30
C PHE A 92 -17.09 12.03 6.10
N TYR A 93 -16.13 11.10 6.10
CA TYR A 93 -15.12 11.00 5.02
C TYR A 93 -15.67 10.35 3.75
N ILE A 94 -16.61 9.42 3.87
CA ILE A 94 -17.22 8.68 2.76
C ILE A 94 -18.75 8.93 2.76
N PRO A 95 -19.21 10.15 2.42
CA PRO A 95 -20.63 10.49 2.45
C PRO A 95 -21.46 9.67 1.46
N SER A 96 -20.87 9.28 0.31
CA SER A 96 -21.50 8.42 -0.71
C SER A 96 -20.64 7.19 -1.02
N ASP A 97 -21.31 6.06 -1.24
CA ASP A 97 -20.71 4.77 -1.61
C ASP A 97 -21.19 4.26 -2.97
N GLU A 98 -21.66 5.16 -3.84
CA GLU A 98 -22.16 4.77 -5.17
C GLU A 98 -21.04 4.39 -6.14
N GLN A 99 -19.84 4.94 -5.93
CA GLN A 99 -18.69 4.71 -6.79
C GLN A 99 -17.68 3.80 -6.11
N PHE A 100 -17.06 2.95 -6.94
CA PHE A 100 -15.91 2.15 -6.55
C PHE A 100 -14.79 3.03 -5.97
N GLY A 101 -14.17 2.56 -4.90
CA GLY A 101 -13.03 3.24 -4.32
C GLY A 101 -12.24 2.38 -3.34
N LEU A 102 -11.19 2.98 -2.77
CA LEU A 102 -10.35 2.37 -1.75
C LEU A 102 -10.60 3.04 -0.40
N ALA A 103 -10.64 2.26 0.67
CA ALA A 103 -10.71 2.73 2.04
C ALA A 103 -9.57 2.10 2.83
N VAL A 104 -8.56 2.91 3.14
CA VAL A 104 -7.30 2.43 3.72
C VAL A 104 -7.18 2.94 5.15
N ILE A 105 -7.01 2.03 6.10
CA ILE A 105 -6.80 2.36 7.51
C ILE A 105 -5.31 2.41 7.79
N ASP A 106 -4.81 3.56 8.21
CA ASP A 106 -3.39 3.85 8.40
C ASP A 106 -3.06 3.96 9.89
N TRP A 107 -2.98 2.80 10.53
CA TRP A 107 -2.70 2.65 11.96
C TRP A 107 -1.34 1.98 12.14
N GLU A 108 -0.31 2.80 12.31
CA GLU A 108 1.08 2.31 12.38
C GLU A 108 1.62 2.26 13.81
N ASN A 109 0.94 2.90 14.78
CA ASN A 109 1.48 3.13 16.12
C ASN A 109 1.84 1.83 16.87
N TRP A 110 1.01 0.79 16.80
CA TRP A 110 1.31 -0.53 17.34
C TRP A 110 0.97 -1.62 16.33
N ARG A 111 1.51 -2.83 16.54
CA ARG A 111 1.30 -4.00 15.68
C ARG A 111 0.49 -5.04 16.45
N PRO A 112 -0.51 -5.71 15.82
CA PRO A 112 -1.40 -6.62 16.54
C PRO A 112 -0.71 -7.89 17.06
N VAL A 113 0.47 -8.23 16.52
CA VAL A 113 1.31 -9.32 17.02
C VAL A 113 2.31 -8.74 18.03
N TRP A 114 2.23 -9.16 19.29
CA TRP A 114 3.00 -8.62 20.42
C TRP A 114 4.48 -8.48 20.13
N ILE A 115 5.10 -9.55 19.61
CA ILE A 115 6.55 -9.60 19.39
C ILE A 115 7.03 -8.60 18.33
N ARG A 116 6.13 -8.15 17.43
CA ARG A 116 6.43 -7.15 16.42
C ARG A 116 6.46 -5.72 16.99
N ASN A 117 6.04 -5.49 18.24
CA ASN A 117 6.18 -4.20 18.92
C ASN A 117 7.60 -4.03 19.51
N TRP A 118 8.59 -3.96 18.62
CA TRP A 118 10.00 -3.72 18.95
C TRP A 118 10.44 -2.31 18.55
N GLY A 119 11.66 -1.92 18.95
CA GLY A 119 12.20 -0.59 18.73
C GLY A 119 11.43 0.45 19.55
N SER A 120 11.08 1.58 18.95
CA SER A 120 10.28 2.64 19.58
C SER A 120 8.88 2.17 20.01
N LYS A 121 8.38 1.07 19.44
CA LYS A 121 7.08 0.45 19.83
C LYS A 121 7.19 -0.46 21.04
N ASP A 122 8.36 -0.64 21.64
CA ASP A 122 8.50 -1.44 22.86
C ASP A 122 7.73 -0.85 24.05
N ILE A 123 7.44 0.46 24.01
CA ILE A 123 6.58 1.15 24.99
C ILE A 123 5.23 0.45 25.19
N TYR A 124 4.62 -0.07 24.12
CA TYR A 124 3.35 -0.80 24.21
C TYR A 124 3.49 -2.10 25.00
N ARG A 125 4.64 -2.78 24.89
CA ARG A 125 4.90 -4.01 25.65
C ARG A 125 5.17 -3.70 27.11
N GLN A 126 6.02 -2.71 27.37
CA GLN A 126 6.39 -2.31 28.73
C GLN A 126 5.16 -1.84 29.53
N GLU A 127 4.39 -0.90 28.99
CA GLU A 127 3.22 -0.38 29.70
C GLU A 127 2.08 -1.40 29.84
N SER A 128 1.95 -2.34 28.90
CA SER A 128 1.00 -3.44 29.06
C SER A 128 1.39 -4.36 30.23
N ILE A 129 2.70 -4.61 30.44
CA ILE A 129 3.20 -5.39 31.58
C ILE A 129 2.96 -4.63 32.88
N GLU A 130 3.31 -3.34 32.93
CA GLU A 130 3.10 -2.49 34.09
C GLU A 130 1.62 -2.41 34.48
N LEU A 131 0.72 -2.28 33.50
CA LEU A 131 -0.73 -2.28 33.72
C LEU A 131 -1.19 -3.55 34.44
N VAL A 132 -0.67 -4.72 34.05
CA VAL A 132 -1.00 -5.99 34.70
C VAL A 132 -0.42 -6.06 36.11
N GLN A 133 0.84 -5.65 36.30
CA GLN A 133 1.48 -5.64 37.62
C GLN A 133 0.78 -4.69 38.60
N GLN A 134 0.32 -3.53 38.13
CA GLN A 134 -0.44 -2.60 38.95
C GLN A 134 -1.83 -3.15 39.35
N ARG A 135 -2.42 -4.02 38.52
CA ARG A 135 -3.68 -4.70 38.83
C ARG A 135 -3.49 -5.87 39.79
N ASP A 136 -2.35 -6.55 39.74
CA ASP A 136 -2.02 -7.67 40.64
C ASP A 136 -0.51 -7.66 40.98
N LEU A 137 -0.20 -7.13 42.16
CA LEU A 137 1.16 -7.00 42.68
C LEU A 137 1.78 -8.36 43.10
N SER A 138 1.02 -9.45 43.08
CA SER A 138 1.54 -10.79 43.41
C SER A 138 2.22 -11.49 42.24
N LEU A 139 1.95 -11.05 41.01
CA LEU A 139 2.51 -11.65 39.80
C LEU A 139 4.00 -11.32 39.65
N SER A 140 4.77 -12.33 39.27
CA SER A 140 6.13 -12.11 38.77
C SER A 140 6.10 -11.36 37.42
N GLU A 141 7.23 -10.78 37.02
CA GLU A 141 7.34 -10.11 35.72
C GLU A 141 7.01 -11.05 34.55
N ALA A 142 7.42 -12.33 34.63
CA ALA A 142 7.17 -13.31 33.58
C ALA A 142 5.67 -13.67 33.46
N GLU A 143 4.99 -13.79 34.60
CA GLU A 143 3.53 -14.03 34.63
C GLU A 143 2.77 -12.81 34.12
N ALA A 144 3.13 -11.60 34.59
CA ALA A 144 2.53 -10.36 34.13
C ALA A 144 2.73 -10.16 32.62
N ARG A 145 3.91 -10.49 32.09
CA ARG A 145 4.20 -10.45 30.65
C ARG A 145 3.34 -11.41 29.84
N THR A 146 3.06 -12.59 30.38
CA THR A 146 2.20 -13.58 29.71
C THR A 146 0.76 -13.07 29.64
N VAL A 147 0.24 -12.52 30.73
CA VAL A 147 -1.10 -11.92 30.77
C VAL A 147 -1.19 -10.68 29.88
N ALA A 148 -0.21 -9.78 29.95
CA ALA A 148 -0.16 -8.56 29.15
C ALA A 148 -0.15 -8.85 27.65
N LYS A 149 0.60 -9.87 27.21
CA LYS A 149 0.58 -10.33 25.82
C LYS A 149 -0.83 -10.74 25.41
N MET A 150 -1.49 -11.60 26.19
CA MET A 150 -2.83 -12.09 25.86
C MET A 150 -3.86 -10.96 25.79
N GLU A 151 -3.87 -10.06 26.78
CA GLU A 151 -4.80 -8.92 26.82
C GLU A 151 -4.56 -7.96 25.65
N PHE A 152 -3.30 -7.63 25.36
CA PHE A 152 -2.93 -6.76 24.26
C PHE A 152 -3.34 -7.32 22.89
N GLU A 153 -2.96 -8.57 22.57
CA GLU A 153 -3.25 -9.16 21.26
C GLU A 153 -4.76 -9.37 21.07
N ALA A 154 -5.50 -9.75 22.12
CA ALA A 154 -6.94 -9.87 22.08
C ALA A 154 -7.63 -8.53 21.79
N ALA A 155 -7.22 -7.47 22.49
CA ALA A 155 -7.78 -6.14 22.29
C ALA A 155 -7.39 -5.52 20.95
N ALA A 156 -6.13 -5.68 20.52
CA ALA A 156 -5.65 -5.24 19.22
C ALA A 156 -6.45 -5.90 18.08
N LYS A 157 -6.64 -7.22 18.14
CA LYS A 157 -7.50 -7.95 17.20
C LYS A 157 -8.92 -7.42 17.22
N SER A 158 -9.52 -7.22 18.41
CA SER A 158 -10.90 -6.76 18.53
C SER A 158 -11.11 -5.39 17.88
N ILE A 159 -10.24 -4.42 18.16
CA ILE A 159 -10.36 -3.06 17.60
C ILE A 159 -10.18 -3.11 16.09
N MET A 160 -9.13 -3.78 15.59
CA MET A 160 -8.86 -3.82 14.15
C MET A 160 -9.96 -4.55 13.37
N LEU A 161 -10.37 -5.72 13.85
CA LEU A 161 -11.36 -6.56 13.17
C LEU A 161 -12.74 -5.91 13.12
N GLU A 162 -13.21 -5.36 14.25
CA GLU A 162 -14.54 -4.76 14.31
C GLU A 162 -14.61 -3.42 13.56
N SER A 163 -13.53 -2.64 13.54
CA SER A 163 -13.44 -1.44 12.69
C SER A 163 -13.53 -1.78 11.21
N LEU A 164 -12.82 -2.83 10.79
CA LEU A 164 -12.84 -3.30 9.41
C LEU A 164 -14.23 -3.83 9.01
N LYS A 165 -14.88 -4.60 9.89
CA LYS A 165 -16.27 -5.05 9.70
C LYS A 165 -17.24 -3.89 9.54
N LEU A 166 -17.16 -2.91 10.43
CA LEU A 166 -18.01 -1.72 10.38
C LEU A 166 -17.83 -0.96 9.07
N GLY A 167 -16.58 -0.72 8.65
CA GLY A 167 -16.28 -0.07 7.37
C GLY A 167 -16.92 -0.77 6.18
N ILE A 168 -16.72 -2.09 6.08
CA ILE A 168 -17.26 -2.92 4.99
C ILE A 168 -18.79 -2.94 4.99
N GLU A 169 -19.42 -3.04 6.15
CA GLU A 169 -20.88 -3.00 6.26
C GLU A 169 -21.46 -1.66 5.81
N MET A 170 -20.81 -0.56 6.21
CA MET A 170 -21.27 0.79 5.90
C MET A 170 -21.00 1.21 4.47
N LYS A 171 -19.89 0.76 3.89
CA LYS A 171 -19.38 1.18 2.56
C LYS A 171 -18.89 -0.04 1.77
N PRO A 172 -19.80 -0.94 1.34
CA PRO A 172 -19.45 -2.19 0.65
C PRO A 172 -18.81 -2.00 -0.74
N ASN A 173 -18.97 -0.85 -1.39
CA ASN A 173 -18.32 -0.56 -2.67
C ASN A 173 -16.89 0.01 -2.51
N ARG A 174 -16.40 0.11 -1.26
CA ARG A 174 -14.99 0.41 -0.97
C ARG A 174 -14.21 -0.86 -0.67
N LEU A 175 -12.97 -0.89 -1.18
CA LEU A 175 -12.01 -1.92 -0.81
C LEU A 175 -11.30 -1.49 0.48
N TRP A 176 -11.71 -2.10 1.58
CA TRP A 176 -11.18 -1.95 2.92
C TRP A 176 -9.97 -2.83 3.22
N GLY A 177 -8.97 -2.24 3.86
CA GLY A 177 -7.79 -2.93 4.37
C GLY A 177 -6.88 -1.97 5.15
N TYR A 178 -5.86 -2.52 5.80
CA TYR A 178 -4.88 -1.74 6.55
C TYR A 178 -3.64 -1.46 5.71
N TYR A 179 -3.19 -0.22 5.70
CA TYR A 179 -1.88 0.16 5.15
C TYR A 179 -0.77 -0.65 5.85
N LEU A 180 0.29 -0.95 5.10
CA LEU A 180 1.47 -1.73 5.46
C LEU A 180 1.26 -3.26 5.49
N TYR A 181 0.02 -3.77 5.52
CA TYR A 181 -0.22 -5.21 5.67
C TYR A 181 -0.43 -5.95 4.34
N PRO A 182 0.19 -7.13 4.16
CA PRO A 182 1.21 -7.73 5.05
C PRO A 182 2.57 -7.03 4.91
N ASP A 183 3.36 -7.06 5.98
CA ASP A 183 4.78 -6.69 5.95
C ASP A 183 5.65 -7.96 5.90
N CYS A 184 6.72 -7.90 5.12
CA CYS A 184 7.72 -8.95 4.92
C CYS A 184 8.90 -8.83 5.91
N TYR A 185 9.10 -7.65 6.50
CA TYR A 185 10.20 -7.32 7.40
C TYR A 185 11.61 -7.59 6.83
N ASN A 186 11.76 -7.56 5.51
CA ASN A 186 13.01 -7.78 4.78
C ASN A 186 13.92 -6.52 4.74
N TYR A 187 14.12 -5.88 5.88
CA TYR A 187 14.84 -4.61 6.00
C TYR A 187 16.35 -4.77 6.21
N ASP A 188 16.87 -6.00 6.17
CA ASP A 188 18.26 -6.35 6.48
C ASP A 188 19.28 -5.94 5.39
N TYR A 189 18.81 -5.32 4.30
CA TYR A 189 19.65 -4.74 3.24
C TYR A 189 20.64 -3.69 3.78
N LYS A 190 20.36 -3.05 4.92
CA LYS A 190 21.27 -2.08 5.55
C LYS A 190 22.45 -2.76 6.22
N GLN A 191 22.21 -3.91 6.84
CA GLN A 191 23.23 -4.65 7.58
C GLN A 191 24.03 -5.57 6.66
N ASN A 192 23.39 -6.19 5.67
CA ASN A 192 23.99 -7.22 4.82
C ASN A 192 23.79 -6.98 3.31
N PRO A 193 24.15 -5.80 2.75
CA PRO A 193 23.81 -5.43 1.38
C PRO A 193 24.36 -6.39 0.31
N HIS A 194 25.50 -7.04 0.55
CA HIS A 194 26.14 -7.94 -0.42
C HIS A 194 25.48 -9.32 -0.53
N ASN A 195 24.89 -9.81 0.56
CA ASN A 195 24.25 -11.12 0.65
C ASN A 195 22.72 -11.02 0.75
N TYR A 196 22.17 -9.81 0.53
CA TYR A 196 20.76 -9.55 0.64
C TYR A 196 19.96 -10.29 -0.44
N THR A 197 19.03 -11.12 -0.01
CA THR A 197 18.13 -11.89 -0.88
C THR A 197 16.75 -11.24 -1.03
N GLY A 198 16.41 -10.34 -0.12
CA GLY A 198 15.08 -9.73 0.03
C GLY A 198 14.00 -10.67 0.54
N THR A 199 14.29 -11.95 0.78
CA THR A 199 13.29 -12.93 1.22
C THR A 199 12.67 -12.55 2.56
N CYS A 200 11.36 -12.71 2.68
CA CYS A 200 10.70 -12.66 3.99
C CYS A 200 11.20 -13.85 4.81
N LEU A 201 11.61 -13.61 6.06
CA LEU A 201 12.04 -14.69 6.94
C LEU A 201 10.86 -15.62 7.23
N ASP A 202 11.11 -16.93 7.38
CA ASP A 202 10.06 -17.93 7.63
C ASP A 202 9.20 -17.58 8.84
N ILE A 203 9.83 -17.07 9.91
CA ILE A 203 9.13 -16.60 11.12
C ILE A 203 8.17 -15.43 10.83
N GLU A 204 8.46 -14.59 9.84
CA GLU A 204 7.58 -13.48 9.47
C GLU A 204 6.40 -13.94 8.60
N ILE A 205 6.62 -14.97 7.79
CA ILE A 205 5.55 -15.67 7.06
C ILE A 205 4.61 -16.36 8.06
N GLU A 206 5.14 -17.04 9.07
CA GLU A 206 4.36 -17.65 10.16
C GLU A 206 3.53 -16.61 10.93
N ARG A 207 4.15 -15.49 11.33
CA ARG A 207 3.44 -14.38 11.99
C ARG A 207 2.37 -13.75 11.12
N ASN A 208 2.57 -13.71 9.79
CA ASN A 208 1.52 -13.28 8.88
C ASN A 208 0.38 -14.32 8.82
N ASN A 209 0.66 -15.62 8.93
CA ASN A 209 -0.38 -16.65 9.01
C ASN A 209 -1.21 -16.56 10.31
N GLU A 210 -0.63 -16.09 11.42
CA GLU A 210 -1.37 -15.84 12.68
C GLU A 210 -2.45 -14.73 12.53
N LEU A 211 -2.33 -13.89 11.50
CA LEU A 211 -3.26 -12.80 11.19
C LEU A 211 -4.37 -13.20 10.20
N ASN A 212 -4.68 -14.50 10.04
CA ASN A 212 -5.77 -14.96 9.16
C ASN A 212 -7.10 -14.22 9.37
N TRP A 213 -7.41 -13.87 10.62
CA TRP A 213 -8.61 -13.10 10.97
C TRP A 213 -8.66 -11.72 10.30
N LEU A 214 -7.51 -11.12 9.98
CA LEU A 214 -7.41 -9.84 9.28
C LEU A 214 -7.58 -10.04 7.77
N TRP A 215 -6.97 -11.08 7.21
CA TRP A 215 -7.03 -11.40 5.78
C TRP A 215 -8.44 -11.77 5.35
N GLU A 216 -9.07 -12.69 6.09
CA GLU A 216 -10.45 -13.14 5.84
C GLU A 216 -11.47 -12.01 5.82
N LYS A 217 -11.22 -10.95 6.58
CA LYS A 217 -12.12 -9.81 6.64
C LYS A 217 -11.74 -8.68 5.69
N SER A 218 -10.50 -8.61 5.24
CA SER A 218 -10.06 -7.58 4.30
C SER A 218 -10.73 -7.77 2.94
N THR A 219 -10.87 -6.67 2.19
CA THR A 219 -11.36 -6.70 0.80
C THR A 219 -10.29 -6.22 -0.19
N ALA A 220 -9.16 -5.73 0.30
CA ALA A 220 -7.92 -5.51 -0.43
C ALA A 220 -6.71 -5.56 0.51
N LEU A 221 -5.51 -5.74 -0.06
CA LEU A 221 -4.24 -5.67 0.66
C LEU A 221 -3.44 -4.43 0.23
N TYR A 222 -2.76 -3.80 1.19
CA TYR A 222 -2.05 -2.52 1.00
C TYR A 222 -0.59 -2.59 1.49
N PRO A 223 0.24 -3.48 0.94
CA PRO A 223 1.65 -3.56 1.32
C PRO A 223 2.39 -2.29 0.90
N SER A 224 3.31 -1.82 1.73
CA SER A 224 4.20 -0.70 1.40
C SER A 224 5.51 -1.20 0.82
N VAL A 225 6.02 -0.58 -0.25
CA VAL A 225 7.33 -0.88 -0.85
C VAL A 225 8.20 0.36 -0.98
N TYR A 226 8.03 1.31 -0.05
CA TYR A 226 8.78 2.56 -0.08
C TYR A 226 10.28 2.31 -0.07
N LEU A 227 10.99 2.97 -0.99
CA LEU A 227 12.44 2.83 -1.09
C LEU A 227 13.14 3.85 -0.20
N GLU A 228 14.25 3.43 0.38
CA GLU A 228 15.26 4.32 0.94
C GLU A 228 16.41 4.50 -0.04
N THR A 229 17.21 5.55 0.14
CA THR A 229 18.34 5.86 -0.74
C THR A 229 19.38 4.73 -0.81
N ALA A 230 19.51 3.92 0.25
CA ALA A 230 20.35 2.72 0.26
C ALA A 230 19.97 1.67 -0.80
N LEU A 231 18.74 1.72 -1.32
CA LEU A 231 18.22 0.82 -2.35
C LEU A 231 18.27 1.43 -3.76
N ARG A 232 18.64 2.71 -3.91
CA ARG A 232 18.60 3.46 -5.17
C ARG A 232 19.17 2.70 -6.36
N SER A 233 18.38 2.56 -7.40
CA SER A 233 18.72 1.99 -8.71
C SER A 233 19.50 0.67 -8.59
N SER A 234 19.18 -0.14 -7.58
CA SER A 234 19.97 -1.32 -7.22
C SER A 234 19.19 -2.62 -7.41
N ARG A 235 19.91 -3.72 -7.57
CA ARG A 235 19.32 -5.07 -7.50
C ARG A 235 18.63 -5.32 -6.15
N ASN A 236 19.10 -4.71 -5.07
CA ASN A 236 18.49 -4.86 -3.76
C ASN A 236 17.10 -4.20 -3.70
N ALA A 237 16.86 -3.09 -4.42
CA ALA A 237 15.50 -2.56 -4.57
C ALA A 237 14.57 -3.58 -5.21
N GLN A 238 14.99 -4.19 -6.32
CA GLN A 238 14.22 -5.24 -6.99
C GLN A 238 13.87 -6.38 -6.03
N LEU A 239 14.85 -6.89 -5.29
CA LEU A 239 14.66 -7.99 -4.32
C LEU A 239 13.76 -7.57 -3.15
N PHE A 240 13.93 -6.36 -2.63
CA PHE A 240 13.13 -5.80 -1.55
C PHE A 240 11.65 -5.73 -1.94
N VAL A 241 11.35 -5.12 -3.09
CA VAL A 241 9.98 -4.97 -3.58
C VAL A 241 9.38 -6.32 -3.96
N ARG A 242 10.12 -7.15 -4.72
CA ARG A 242 9.65 -8.45 -5.21
C ARG A 242 9.06 -9.30 -4.11
N ASN A 243 9.81 -9.48 -3.02
CA ASN A 243 9.40 -10.38 -1.94
C ASN A 243 8.24 -9.81 -1.12
N ARG A 244 8.15 -8.49 -0.96
CA ARG A 244 7.00 -7.83 -0.30
C ARG A 244 5.72 -8.01 -1.11
N VAL A 245 5.80 -7.84 -2.43
CA VAL A 245 4.66 -8.08 -3.32
C VAL A 245 4.32 -9.57 -3.36
N GLN A 246 5.31 -10.47 -3.39
CA GLN A 246 5.06 -11.92 -3.34
C GLN A 246 4.35 -12.35 -2.05
N GLU A 247 4.72 -11.79 -0.90
CA GLU A 247 4.03 -12.09 0.35
C GLU A 247 2.58 -11.58 0.34
N ALA A 248 2.33 -10.37 -0.18
CA ALA A 248 0.97 -9.88 -0.37
C ALA A 248 0.15 -10.74 -1.33
N ILE A 249 0.76 -11.18 -2.44
CA ILE A 249 0.13 -12.13 -3.35
C ILE A 249 -0.17 -13.44 -2.63
N ARG A 250 0.76 -14.02 -1.85
CA ARG A 250 0.52 -15.25 -1.09
C ARG A 250 -0.67 -15.08 -0.14
N ILE A 251 -0.71 -14.00 0.64
CA ILE A 251 -1.80 -13.68 1.57
C ILE A 251 -3.13 -13.48 0.84
N SER A 252 -3.12 -12.92 -0.37
CA SER A 252 -4.35 -12.66 -1.12
C SER A 252 -5.18 -13.92 -1.40
N TYR A 253 -4.54 -15.10 -1.50
CA TYR A 253 -5.19 -16.38 -1.74
C TYR A 253 -5.66 -17.10 -0.46
N VAL A 254 -5.28 -16.63 0.73
CA VAL A 254 -5.56 -17.32 2.00
C VAL A 254 -7.06 -17.43 2.27
N SER A 255 -7.79 -16.34 2.06
CA SER A 255 -9.23 -16.28 2.35
C SER A 255 -10.07 -17.00 1.29
N ASN A 256 -9.66 -16.92 0.02
CA ASN A 256 -10.30 -17.63 -1.07
C ASN A 256 -9.32 -17.82 -2.23
N SER A 257 -8.96 -19.08 -2.50
CA SER A 257 -7.99 -19.43 -3.55
C SER A 257 -8.50 -19.17 -4.97
N THR A 258 -9.82 -19.11 -5.16
CA THR A 258 -10.47 -18.83 -6.45
C THR A 258 -10.77 -17.35 -6.67
N HIS A 259 -10.84 -16.58 -5.58
CA HIS A 259 -11.16 -15.16 -5.59
C HIS A 259 -10.14 -14.41 -4.70
N PRO A 260 -8.86 -14.33 -5.14
CA PRO A 260 -7.83 -13.68 -4.34
C PRO A 260 -8.14 -12.19 -4.13
N LEU A 261 -7.74 -11.67 -2.96
CA LEU A 261 -7.88 -10.25 -2.66
C LEU A 261 -7.07 -9.39 -3.65
N PRO A 262 -7.61 -8.28 -4.16
CA PRO A 262 -6.83 -7.35 -4.95
C PRO A 262 -5.71 -6.72 -4.10
N VAL A 263 -4.53 -6.59 -4.70
CA VAL A 263 -3.32 -6.04 -4.05
C VAL A 263 -3.00 -4.68 -4.64
N PHE A 264 -3.02 -3.65 -3.78
CA PHE A 264 -2.68 -2.28 -4.13
C PHE A 264 -1.41 -1.85 -3.41
N VAL A 265 -0.31 -1.85 -4.16
CA VAL A 265 1.03 -1.65 -3.57
C VAL A 265 1.28 -0.16 -3.36
N TYR A 266 1.59 0.23 -2.12
CA TYR A 266 1.94 1.59 -1.76
C TYR A 266 3.39 1.90 -2.12
N THR A 267 3.59 2.96 -2.91
CA THR A 267 4.90 3.50 -3.26
C THR A 267 4.94 5.02 -3.05
N ARG A 268 6.12 5.63 -3.12
CA ARG A 268 6.31 7.08 -3.07
C ARG A 268 6.97 7.55 -4.38
N PRO A 269 6.75 8.80 -4.81
CA PRO A 269 7.48 9.37 -5.94
C PRO A 269 8.91 9.77 -5.55
N VAL A 270 9.25 9.73 -4.26
CA VAL A 270 10.52 10.17 -3.65
C VAL A 270 11.04 9.10 -2.68
N PHE A 271 12.33 9.15 -2.34
CA PHE A 271 12.90 8.28 -1.31
C PHE A 271 12.34 8.61 0.08
N THR A 272 12.24 7.59 0.94
CA THR A 272 11.61 7.69 2.26
C THR A 272 12.41 8.56 3.22
N ASP A 273 13.73 8.38 3.18
CA ASP A 273 14.75 9.05 3.97
C ASP A 273 15.19 10.39 3.37
N VAL A 274 14.88 10.65 2.09
CA VAL A 274 15.19 11.92 1.39
C VAL A 274 14.00 12.35 0.53
N TYR A 275 13.05 13.06 1.14
CA TYR A 275 11.75 13.41 0.54
C TYR A 275 11.84 14.42 -0.63
N GLU A 276 13.00 15.02 -0.89
CA GLU A 276 13.22 15.93 -2.01
C GLU A 276 13.74 15.21 -3.26
N GLU A 277 14.22 13.96 -3.10
CA GLU A 277 14.83 13.20 -4.18
C GLU A 277 13.84 12.23 -4.80
N TYR A 278 13.47 12.50 -6.05
CA TYR A 278 12.51 11.71 -6.81
C TYR A 278 13.11 10.40 -7.33
N LEU A 279 12.30 9.34 -7.33
CA LEU A 279 12.67 8.02 -7.83
C LEU A 279 13.03 8.09 -9.33
N SER A 280 14.19 7.54 -9.70
CA SER A 280 14.60 7.43 -11.10
C SER A 280 13.71 6.46 -11.88
N GLN A 281 13.83 6.41 -13.21
CA GLN A 281 13.12 5.40 -13.99
C GLN A 281 13.51 3.97 -13.57
N ASP A 282 14.77 3.72 -13.20
CA ASP A 282 15.22 2.42 -12.70
C ASP A 282 14.54 2.05 -11.37
N ASP A 283 14.35 3.04 -10.48
CA ASP A 283 13.59 2.84 -9.24
C ASP A 283 12.10 2.57 -9.52
N LEU A 284 11.51 3.24 -10.51
CA LEU A 284 10.14 2.97 -10.95
C LEU A 284 10.00 1.55 -11.54
N VAL A 285 11.01 1.06 -12.24
CA VAL A 285 11.09 -0.35 -12.68
C VAL A 285 11.13 -1.29 -11.49
N ASN A 286 11.97 -1.01 -10.52
CA ASN A 286 12.11 -1.84 -9.32
C ASN A 286 10.92 -1.78 -8.36
N THR A 287 10.04 -0.78 -8.49
CA THR A 287 8.83 -0.60 -7.65
C THR A 287 7.55 -0.94 -8.41
N ILE A 288 7.12 -0.05 -9.30
CA ILE A 288 5.87 -0.14 -10.05
C ILE A 288 5.96 -1.28 -11.07
N GLY A 289 7.06 -1.36 -11.82
CA GLY A 289 7.27 -2.42 -12.81
C GLY A 289 7.28 -3.81 -12.18
N GLU A 290 7.98 -3.96 -11.06
CA GLU A 290 8.04 -5.20 -10.30
C GLU A 290 6.66 -5.58 -9.76
N SER A 291 5.90 -4.62 -9.24
CA SER A 291 4.53 -4.85 -8.74
C SER A 291 3.59 -5.32 -9.85
N ALA A 292 3.60 -4.66 -11.01
CA ALA A 292 2.78 -5.04 -12.15
C ALA A 292 3.15 -6.44 -12.67
N ALA A 293 4.44 -6.74 -12.81
CA ALA A 293 4.90 -8.03 -13.33
C ALA A 293 4.57 -9.21 -12.40
N LEU A 294 4.38 -8.95 -11.10
CA LEU A 294 3.99 -9.97 -10.12
C LEU A 294 2.46 -10.12 -9.98
N GLY A 295 1.68 -9.37 -10.76
CA GLY A 295 0.22 -9.46 -10.80
C GLY A 295 -0.50 -8.69 -9.70
N ALA A 296 0.08 -7.59 -9.19
CA ALA A 296 -0.65 -6.66 -8.34
C ALA A 296 -1.80 -6.01 -9.11
N SER A 297 -2.89 -5.64 -8.43
CA SER A 297 -4.06 -4.99 -9.04
C SER A 297 -3.83 -3.51 -9.34
N GLY A 298 -2.87 -2.89 -8.65
CA GLY A 298 -2.47 -1.52 -8.90
C GLY A 298 -1.44 -1.01 -7.91
N ILE A 299 -1.13 0.27 -8.06
CA ILE A 299 -0.22 1.03 -7.20
C ILE A 299 -0.94 2.24 -6.62
N VAL A 300 -0.60 2.57 -5.38
CA VAL A 300 -0.99 3.82 -4.71
C VAL A 300 0.28 4.64 -4.52
N ILE A 301 0.38 5.76 -5.23
CA ILE A 301 1.47 6.70 -5.09
C ILE A 301 1.09 7.69 -4.01
N TRP A 302 1.70 7.53 -2.84
CA TRP A 302 1.43 8.34 -1.67
C TRP A 302 2.43 9.49 -1.52
N GLY A 303 1.94 10.61 -1.00
CA GLY A 303 2.77 11.75 -0.64
C GLY A 303 2.13 12.63 0.43
N ASP A 304 2.98 13.25 1.24
CA ASP A 304 2.59 14.23 2.24
C ASP A 304 2.65 15.66 1.67
N MET A 305 2.53 16.66 2.56
CA MET A 305 2.63 18.06 2.19
C MET A 305 4.02 18.46 1.66
N ASN A 306 5.07 17.64 1.82
CA ASN A 306 6.41 17.96 1.33
C ASN A 306 6.45 18.09 -0.20
N LEU A 307 5.58 17.37 -0.91
CA LEU A 307 5.46 17.47 -2.36
C LEU A 307 4.86 18.81 -2.82
N THR A 308 4.13 19.50 -1.96
CA THR A 308 3.28 20.65 -2.32
C THR A 308 3.52 21.90 -1.47
N GLN A 309 4.64 21.95 -0.74
CA GLN A 309 4.93 23.04 0.21
C GLN A 309 4.94 24.42 -0.45
N ASN A 310 5.52 24.54 -1.65
CA ASN A 310 5.73 25.83 -2.30
C ASN A 310 5.76 25.71 -3.83
N LYS A 311 5.86 26.86 -4.50
CA LYS A 311 5.84 26.94 -5.97
C LYS A 311 6.98 26.15 -6.63
N ASN A 312 8.14 26.07 -5.98
CA ASN A 312 9.28 25.32 -6.51
C ASN A 312 9.04 23.81 -6.41
N THR A 313 8.60 23.31 -5.25
CA THR A 313 8.29 21.88 -5.07
C THR A 313 7.20 21.43 -6.03
N CYS A 314 6.16 22.25 -6.25
CA CYS A 314 5.11 21.99 -7.22
C CYS A 314 5.61 21.95 -8.68
N ARG A 315 6.52 22.86 -9.07
CA ARG A 315 7.15 22.83 -10.41
C ARG A 315 8.05 21.61 -10.60
N THR A 316 8.78 21.22 -9.56
CA THR A 316 9.59 20.00 -9.59
C THR A 316 8.71 18.77 -9.75
N LEU A 317 7.61 18.69 -9.00
CA LEU A 317 6.62 17.62 -9.12
C LEU A 317 6.00 17.58 -10.52
N ASP A 318 5.55 18.72 -11.05
CA ASP A 318 5.02 18.83 -12.42
C ASP A 318 6.01 18.27 -13.45
N ASN A 319 7.27 18.70 -13.36
CA ASN A 319 8.32 18.24 -14.24
C ASN A 319 8.59 16.74 -14.10
N TYR A 320 8.56 16.20 -12.89
CA TYR A 320 8.73 14.77 -12.63
C TYR A 320 7.57 13.94 -13.18
N LEU A 321 6.32 14.36 -12.93
CA LEU A 321 5.11 13.76 -13.48
C LEU A 321 5.20 13.70 -15.00
N ARG A 322 5.60 14.81 -15.63
CA ARG A 322 5.67 14.94 -17.08
C ARG A 322 6.83 14.17 -17.70
N ARG A 323 8.03 14.23 -17.12
CA ARG A 323 9.22 13.67 -17.80
C ARG A 323 9.50 12.21 -17.46
N THR A 324 9.05 11.74 -16.30
CA THR A 324 9.48 10.45 -15.77
C THR A 324 8.29 9.58 -15.42
N LEU A 325 7.44 10.01 -14.49
CA LEU A 325 6.42 9.14 -13.91
C LEU A 325 5.29 8.81 -14.90
N THR A 326 4.65 9.81 -15.51
CA THR A 326 3.51 9.57 -16.42
C THR A 326 3.91 8.73 -17.66
N PRO A 327 5.03 9.03 -18.36
CA PRO A 327 5.48 8.16 -19.45
C PRO A 327 5.73 6.71 -19.00
N TYR A 328 6.32 6.52 -17.82
CA TYR A 328 6.55 5.19 -17.28
C TYR A 328 5.24 4.46 -16.92
N LEU A 329 4.28 5.16 -16.32
CA LEU A 329 2.96 4.60 -16.02
C LEU A 329 2.20 4.20 -17.29
N ILE A 330 2.26 5.02 -18.35
CA ILE A 330 1.69 4.68 -19.66
C ILE A 330 2.31 3.40 -20.20
N ASN A 331 3.65 3.27 -20.10
CA ASN A 331 4.38 2.10 -20.56
C ASN A 331 3.86 0.82 -19.87
N VAL A 332 3.90 0.79 -18.53
CA VAL A 332 3.54 -0.41 -17.77
C VAL A 332 2.05 -0.74 -17.86
N THR A 333 1.16 0.26 -17.78
CA THR A 333 -0.30 0.03 -17.84
C THR A 333 -0.73 -0.44 -19.23
N MET A 334 -0.16 0.11 -20.30
CA MET A 334 -0.52 -0.33 -21.64
C MET A 334 0.03 -1.73 -21.94
N ALA A 335 1.26 -2.04 -21.52
CA ALA A 335 1.82 -3.37 -21.65
C ALA A 335 1.00 -4.41 -20.87
N ALA A 336 0.58 -4.09 -19.64
CA ALA A 336 -0.30 -4.94 -18.85
C ALA A 336 -1.65 -5.18 -19.54
N ARG A 337 -2.22 -4.14 -20.19
CA ARG A 337 -3.45 -4.27 -20.98
C ARG A 337 -3.27 -5.17 -22.21
N ILE A 338 -2.23 -4.97 -23.00
CA ILE A 338 -1.94 -5.81 -24.17
C ILE A 338 -1.74 -7.26 -23.73
N CYS A 339 -0.99 -7.49 -22.66
CA CYS A 339 -0.79 -8.83 -22.12
C CYS A 339 -2.10 -9.46 -21.66
N SER A 340 -2.95 -8.72 -20.95
CA SER A 340 -4.29 -9.17 -20.53
C SER A 340 -5.17 -9.55 -21.73
N GLN A 341 -5.17 -8.74 -22.79
CA GLN A 341 -5.93 -9.03 -24.01
C GLN A 341 -5.48 -10.34 -24.66
N VAL A 342 -4.16 -10.53 -24.76
CA VAL A 342 -3.57 -11.64 -25.51
C VAL A 342 -3.59 -12.95 -24.72
N LEU A 343 -3.28 -12.91 -23.42
CA LEU A 343 -3.17 -14.10 -22.58
C LEU A 343 -4.43 -14.42 -21.78
N CYS A 344 -5.21 -13.39 -21.43
CA CYS A 344 -6.35 -13.51 -20.52
C CYS A 344 -7.70 -13.18 -21.17
N GLN A 345 -7.73 -12.78 -22.45
CA GLN A 345 -8.95 -12.32 -23.13
C GLN A 345 -9.67 -11.20 -22.34
N ASP A 346 -8.93 -10.29 -21.72
CA ASP A 346 -9.44 -9.23 -20.83
C ASP A 346 -10.07 -9.71 -19.49
N PHE A 347 -10.07 -11.03 -19.23
CA PHE A 347 -10.62 -11.64 -18.00
C PHE A 347 -9.58 -11.93 -16.92
N GLY A 348 -8.38 -11.37 -17.02
CA GLY A 348 -7.34 -11.56 -16.01
C GLY A 348 -6.18 -10.58 -16.13
N ALA A 349 -5.31 -10.56 -15.12
CA ALA A 349 -4.06 -9.82 -15.15
C ALA A 349 -2.90 -10.78 -15.44
N CYS A 350 -1.89 -10.31 -16.16
CA CYS A 350 -0.68 -11.08 -16.37
C CYS A 350 0.21 -11.07 -15.12
N ALA A 351 0.81 -12.22 -14.81
CA ALA A 351 1.86 -12.34 -13.81
C ALA A 351 2.99 -13.20 -14.35
N ARG A 352 4.24 -12.94 -13.97
CA ARG A 352 5.40 -13.73 -14.38
C ARG A 352 5.17 -15.23 -14.09
N LYS A 353 5.49 -16.11 -15.05
CA LYS A 353 5.49 -17.57 -14.81
C LYS A 353 6.51 -17.94 -13.74
N LYS A 354 7.70 -17.34 -13.83
CA LYS A 354 8.76 -17.46 -12.83
C LYS A 354 8.83 -16.16 -12.05
N TRP A 355 8.26 -16.15 -10.85
CA TRP A 355 8.16 -14.95 -10.01
C TRP A 355 9.51 -14.25 -9.78
N ASN A 356 10.62 -15.01 -9.78
CA ASN A 356 11.99 -14.51 -9.57
C ASN A 356 12.76 -14.17 -10.86
N SER A 357 12.14 -14.25 -12.03
CA SER A 357 12.72 -13.77 -13.30
C SER A 357 12.79 -12.25 -13.36
N SER A 358 13.46 -11.69 -14.38
CA SER A 358 13.55 -10.25 -14.63
C SER A 358 12.71 -9.82 -15.84
N ASP A 359 11.59 -10.49 -16.09
CA ASP A 359 10.70 -10.22 -17.21
C ASP A 359 9.66 -9.15 -16.82
N TYR A 360 9.59 -8.00 -17.49
CA TYR A 360 8.66 -6.92 -17.11
C TYR A 360 7.57 -6.71 -18.15
N LEU A 361 6.42 -6.19 -17.69
CA LEU A 361 5.34 -5.73 -18.57
C LEU A 361 5.70 -4.31 -19.05
N HIS A 362 6.50 -4.24 -20.12
CA HIS A 362 6.83 -2.97 -20.78
C HIS A 362 6.54 -3.03 -22.28
N LEU A 363 6.20 -1.89 -22.86
CA LEU A 363 6.10 -1.71 -24.30
C LEU A 363 7.50 -1.78 -24.92
N ASN A 364 7.60 -2.46 -26.06
CA ASN A 364 8.83 -2.46 -26.85
C ASN A 364 9.03 -1.08 -27.52
N PRO A 365 10.08 -0.31 -27.16
CA PRO A 365 10.29 1.04 -27.69
C PRO A 365 10.58 1.08 -29.19
N ASP A 366 11.01 -0.05 -29.79
CA ASP A 366 11.24 -0.13 -31.24
C ASP A 366 9.93 -0.15 -32.04
N ASN A 367 8.84 -0.63 -31.42
CA ASN A 367 7.54 -0.82 -32.06
C ASN A 367 6.48 0.19 -31.61
N ILE A 368 6.55 0.62 -30.34
CA ILE A 368 5.60 1.56 -29.75
C ILE A 368 6.35 2.68 -29.06
N VAL A 369 6.13 3.90 -29.54
CA VAL A 369 6.75 5.11 -28.99
C VAL A 369 5.70 5.93 -28.23
N ILE A 370 6.00 6.23 -26.97
CA ILE A 370 5.22 7.18 -26.16
C ILE A 370 5.69 8.58 -26.52
N GLN A 371 4.80 9.37 -27.11
CA GLN A 371 5.12 10.73 -27.55
C GLN A 371 4.21 11.75 -26.88
N MET A 372 4.83 12.81 -26.36
CA MET A 372 4.10 13.96 -25.88
C MET A 372 3.79 14.88 -27.06
N THR A 373 2.52 15.18 -27.24
CA THR A 373 2.00 16.07 -28.28
C THR A 373 2.23 17.54 -27.90
N LYS A 374 2.04 18.45 -28.86
CA LYS A 374 2.22 19.90 -28.66
C LYS A 374 1.27 20.48 -27.61
N ASP A 375 0.09 19.88 -27.43
CA ASP A 375 -0.89 20.24 -26.40
C ASP A 375 -0.60 19.60 -25.03
N GLY A 376 0.56 18.95 -24.86
CA GLY A 376 1.02 18.42 -23.57
C GLY A 376 0.40 17.07 -23.20
N LYS A 377 -0.35 16.42 -24.09
CA LYS A 377 -0.93 15.09 -23.88
C LYS A 377 0.03 14.01 -24.33
N TYR A 378 -0.15 12.79 -23.83
CA TYR A 378 0.57 11.63 -24.34
C TYR A 378 -0.25 10.90 -25.40
N SER A 379 0.46 10.43 -26.42
CA SER A 379 -0.07 9.57 -27.48
C SER A 379 0.87 8.40 -27.70
N LEU A 380 0.31 7.26 -28.10
CA LEU A 380 1.07 6.08 -28.50
C LEU A 380 1.13 6.04 -30.02
N ARG A 381 2.33 5.90 -30.57
CA ARG A 381 2.55 5.69 -31.99
C ARG A 381 3.11 4.29 -32.22
N GLY A 382 2.46 3.53 -33.10
CA GLY A 382 2.85 2.16 -33.45
C GLY A 382 1.90 1.12 -32.87
N GLN A 383 2.28 -0.14 -33.00
CA GLN A 383 1.50 -1.31 -32.56
C GLN A 383 2.46 -2.45 -32.18
N PRO A 384 2.07 -3.37 -31.27
CA PRO A 384 2.92 -4.50 -30.90
C PRO A 384 3.26 -5.36 -32.12
N ALA A 385 4.52 -5.75 -32.27
CA ALA A 385 4.90 -6.78 -33.23
C ALA A 385 4.50 -8.16 -32.71
N PHE A 386 4.40 -9.14 -33.61
CA PHE A 386 4.10 -10.54 -33.24
C PHE A 386 5.10 -11.08 -32.20
N GLN A 387 6.38 -10.75 -32.32
CA GLN A 387 7.42 -11.14 -31.36
C GLN A 387 7.20 -10.54 -29.95
N ASP A 388 6.64 -9.33 -29.86
CA ASP A 388 6.30 -8.73 -28.55
C ASP A 388 5.20 -9.56 -27.87
N LEU A 389 4.19 -9.96 -28.63
CA LEU A 389 3.08 -10.79 -28.13
C LEU A 389 3.56 -12.18 -27.72
N GLN A 390 4.45 -12.79 -28.53
CA GLN A 390 5.06 -14.08 -28.22
C GLN A 390 5.88 -14.01 -26.92
N THR A 391 6.60 -12.91 -26.70
CA THR A 391 7.35 -12.69 -25.45
C THR A 391 6.41 -12.70 -24.24
N PHE A 392 5.25 -12.03 -24.32
CA PHE A 392 4.27 -12.11 -23.24
C PHE A 392 3.78 -13.54 -23.00
N MET A 393 3.43 -14.27 -24.05
CA MET A 393 2.98 -15.67 -23.96
C MET A 393 4.04 -16.61 -23.35
N GLU A 394 5.32 -16.34 -23.59
CA GLU A 394 6.42 -17.15 -23.05
C GLU A 394 6.71 -16.84 -21.59
N LYS A 395 6.65 -15.57 -21.19
CA LYS A 395 7.14 -15.07 -19.88
C LYS A 395 6.07 -14.87 -18.81
N PHE A 396 4.80 -14.75 -19.20
CA PHE A 396 3.68 -14.48 -18.29
C PHE A 396 2.60 -15.55 -18.36
N ASP A 397 1.91 -15.75 -17.24
CA ASP A 397 0.69 -16.54 -17.12
C ASP A 397 -0.49 -15.61 -16.85
N CYS A 398 -1.69 -16.09 -17.16
CA CYS A 398 -2.92 -15.40 -16.81
C CYS A 398 -3.32 -15.68 -15.36
N ARG A 399 -3.57 -14.62 -14.59
CA ARG A 399 -4.31 -14.67 -13.32
C ARG A 399 -5.72 -14.14 -13.56
N CYS A 400 -6.65 -15.06 -13.75
CA CYS A 400 -8.05 -14.72 -13.99
C CYS A 400 -8.63 -13.90 -12.84
N TYR A 401 -9.49 -12.95 -13.18
CA TYR A 401 -10.31 -12.29 -12.19
C TYR A 401 -11.35 -13.26 -11.62
N ALA A 402 -11.86 -12.93 -10.44
CA ALA A 402 -13.02 -13.58 -9.86
C ALA A 402 -14.21 -13.59 -10.83
N GLY A 403 -14.83 -14.76 -10.99
CA GLY A 403 -15.91 -15.04 -11.94
C GLY A 403 -15.43 -15.83 -13.16
#